data_AF-A0A4Q3DM38-F1
#
_entry.id   AF-A0A4Q3DM38-F1
#
_cell.length_a   1.000
_cell.length_b   1.000
_cell.length_c   1.000
_cell.angle_alpha   90.00
_cell.angle_beta   90.00
_cell.angle_gamma   90.00
#
_symmetry.space_group_name_H-M   'P 1'
#
loop_
_entity.id
_entity.type
_entity.pdbx_description
1 polymer ?
#
loop_
_entity_poly.entity_id
_entity_poly.type
_entity_poly.pdbx_seq_one_letter_code
_entity_poly.pdbx_strand_id
1 'polypeptide(L)'
;MSVKPVWIVLAGLLLLIVGLGAAQLTRATDFARVIGGLNAGVAAGDAVGAVDVATLPPLVRAFAERNGGRVGAARVVVATQIAEMRLTPEQDFFPLTATQMFGTHTPDFVWHARATMMGAVPVEVVDAYVGGHGLLEARIASSITVARQDGELADRGEAVRYLAELPFNPDAILNAAMLEWTAIDATQLRVSMKVGSGVVAALLRFDAAGDIVEVEAQRPRLVDGTVVESRWVGRLSGYAAVGAYRLPMQGEVLWDLPEGEFVYWRGGMTGLVPVAD
;
A
#
# COMPACT_ATOMS: atom_id res chain seq x y z
N MET A 1 -13.06 -23.67 -58.10
CA MET A 1 -12.97 -23.32 -56.67
C MET A 1 -11.99 -22.16 -56.55
N SER A 2 -12.48 -20.96 -56.22
CA SER A 2 -11.64 -19.76 -56.08
C SER A 2 -10.91 -19.83 -54.74
N VAL A 3 -9.59 -20.04 -54.78
CA VAL A 3 -8.75 -20.01 -53.57
C VAL A 3 -8.68 -18.56 -53.12
N LYS A 4 -9.32 -18.22 -52.00
CA LYS A 4 -9.18 -16.88 -51.41
C LYS A 4 -7.68 -16.64 -51.19
N PRO A 5 -7.15 -15.50 -51.64
CA PRO A 5 -5.71 -15.31 -51.62
C PRO A 5 -5.19 -15.24 -50.19
N VAL A 6 -4.21 -16.08 -49.88
CA VAL A 6 -3.58 -16.24 -48.55
C VAL A 6 -3.10 -14.89 -47.98
N TRP A 7 -2.69 -13.95 -48.82
CA TRP A 7 -2.28 -12.61 -48.42
C TRP A 7 -3.39 -11.75 -47.81
N ILE A 8 -4.67 -11.95 -48.16
CA ILE A 8 -5.79 -11.23 -47.54
C ILE A 8 -5.98 -11.69 -46.09
N VAL A 9 -5.83 -12.99 -45.83
CA VAL A 9 -5.92 -13.56 -44.47
C VAL A 9 -4.74 -13.08 -43.61
N LEU A 10 -3.52 -13.07 -44.16
CA LEU A 10 -2.33 -12.57 -43.48
C LEU A 10 -2.40 -11.07 -43.18
N ALA A 11 -2.91 -10.26 -44.12
CA ALA A 11 -3.12 -8.83 -43.90
C ALA A 11 -4.20 -8.57 -42.83
N GLY A 12 -5.29 -9.35 -42.82
CA GLY A 12 -6.32 -9.27 -41.78
C GLY A 12 -5.79 -9.65 -40.39
N LEU A 13 -4.97 -10.70 -40.30
CA LEU A 13 -4.32 -11.11 -39.05
C LEU A 13 -3.30 -10.08 -38.55
N LEU A 14 -2.51 -9.49 -39.45
CA LEU A 14 -1.58 -8.42 -39.11
C LEU A 14 -2.32 -7.17 -38.58
N LEU A 15 -3.40 -6.76 -39.24
CA LEU A 15 -4.23 -5.63 -38.79
C LEU A 15 -4.89 -5.91 -37.43
N LEU A 16 -5.32 -7.15 -37.19
CA LEU A 16 -5.84 -7.57 -35.88
C LEU A 16 -4.74 -7.54 -34.81
N ILE A 17 -3.55 -8.06 -35.09
CA ILE A 17 -2.40 -8.03 -34.16
C ILE A 17 -1.97 -6.59 -33.86
N VAL A 18 -1.89 -5.73 -34.88
CA VAL A 18 -1.58 -4.30 -34.72
C VAL A 18 -2.68 -3.60 -33.94
N GLY A 19 -3.96 -3.88 -34.21
CA GLY A 19 -5.10 -3.32 -33.48
C GLY A 19 -5.14 -3.76 -32.02
N LEU A 20 -4.88 -5.04 -31.75
CA LEU A 20 -4.76 -5.58 -30.39
C LEU A 20 -3.53 -5.02 -29.67
N GLY A 21 -2.40 -4.89 -30.34
CA GLY A 21 -1.18 -4.28 -29.81
C GLY A 21 -1.36 -2.79 -29.50
N ALA A 22 -2.04 -2.04 -30.38
CA ALA A 22 -2.39 -0.65 -30.14
C ALA A 22 -3.36 -0.50 -28.97
N ALA A 23 -4.40 -1.35 -28.89
CA ALA A 23 -5.34 -1.34 -27.76
C ALA A 23 -4.66 -1.70 -26.43
N GLN A 24 -3.76 -2.68 -26.43
CA GLN A 24 -2.94 -3.04 -25.28
C GLN A 24 -2.06 -1.86 -24.86
N LEU A 25 -1.35 -1.25 -25.81
CA LEU A 25 -0.49 -0.11 -25.53
C LEU A 25 -1.28 1.05 -24.94
N THR A 26 -2.43 1.40 -25.53
CA THR A 26 -3.31 2.45 -25.00
C THR A 26 -3.70 2.15 -23.55
N ARG A 27 -4.19 0.94 -23.26
CA ARG A 27 -4.60 0.56 -21.89
C ARG A 27 -3.44 0.58 -20.89
N ALA A 28 -2.26 0.15 -21.31
CA ALA A 28 -1.05 0.22 -20.50
C ALA A 28 -0.61 1.68 -20.27
N THR A 29 -0.68 2.54 -21.28
CA THR A 29 -0.39 3.97 -21.13
C THR A 29 -1.41 4.68 -20.25
N ASP A 30 -2.68 4.29 -20.31
CA ASP A 30 -3.72 4.82 -19.44
C ASP A 30 -3.48 4.42 -17.99
N PHE A 31 -3.05 3.18 -17.75
CA PHE A 31 -2.69 2.73 -16.41
C PHE A 31 -1.48 3.49 -15.86
N ALA A 32 -0.44 3.64 -16.67
CA ALA A 32 0.72 4.45 -16.32
C ALA A 32 0.34 5.91 -16.02
N ARG A 33 -0.63 6.47 -16.76
CA ARG A 33 -1.15 7.82 -16.49
C ARG A 33 -1.92 7.90 -15.18
N VAL A 34 -2.72 6.88 -14.85
CA VAL A 34 -3.40 6.79 -13.54
C VAL A 34 -2.38 6.77 -12.42
N ILE A 35 -1.37 5.90 -12.49
CA ILE A 35 -0.29 5.81 -11.49
C ILE A 35 0.46 7.14 -11.39
N GLY A 36 0.77 7.78 -12.52
CA GLY A 36 1.41 9.09 -12.56
C GLY A 36 0.57 10.19 -11.90
N GLY A 37 -0.74 10.20 -12.14
CA GLY A 37 -1.67 11.13 -11.50
C GLY A 37 -1.77 10.92 -9.99
N LEU A 38 -1.81 9.67 -9.54
CA LEU A 38 -1.81 9.34 -8.11
C LEU A 38 -0.51 9.81 -7.43
N ASN A 39 0.65 9.53 -8.02
CA ASN A 39 1.94 9.99 -7.50
C ASN A 39 2.03 11.53 -7.46
N ALA A 40 1.55 12.21 -8.50
CA ALA A 40 1.48 13.66 -8.49
C ALA A 40 0.54 14.19 -7.38
N GLY A 41 -0.53 13.47 -7.08
CA GLY A 41 -1.43 13.76 -5.95
C GLY A 41 -0.73 13.67 -4.61
N VAL A 42 0.07 12.62 -4.36
CA VAL A 42 0.89 12.51 -3.14
C VAL A 42 1.88 13.67 -3.03
N ALA A 43 2.58 14.00 -4.12
CA ALA A 43 3.57 15.08 -4.14
C ALA A 43 2.96 16.48 -3.94
N ALA A 44 1.72 16.68 -4.41
CA ALA A 44 0.98 17.93 -4.24
C ALA A 44 0.19 17.99 -2.92
N GLY A 45 0.20 16.93 -2.11
CA GLY A 45 -0.51 16.87 -0.84
C GLY A 45 -0.04 17.97 0.12
N ASP A 46 -0.92 18.94 0.38
CA ASP A 46 -0.65 19.98 1.35
C ASP A 46 -1.12 19.57 2.75
N ALA A 47 -0.22 19.68 3.72
CA ALA A 47 -0.52 19.41 5.12
C ALA A 47 -1.61 20.36 5.64
N VAL A 48 -2.61 19.81 6.32
CA VAL A 48 -3.60 20.61 7.04
C VAL A 48 -3.15 20.74 8.50
N GLY A 49 -2.34 21.75 8.77
CA GLY A 49 -1.85 22.06 10.11
C GLY A 49 -0.47 21.48 10.43
N ALA A 50 -0.10 21.53 11.70
CA ALA A 50 1.17 21.05 12.21
C ALA A 50 0.94 20.19 13.45
N VAL A 51 1.76 19.15 13.61
CA VAL A 51 1.76 18.30 14.81
C VAL A 51 2.49 19.03 15.94
N ASP A 52 1.83 19.21 17.08
CA ASP A 52 2.54 19.54 18.32
C ASP A 52 3.13 18.25 18.89
N VAL A 53 4.39 17.98 18.55
CA VAL A 53 5.12 16.76 18.93
C VAL A 53 5.24 16.61 20.45
N ALA A 54 5.12 17.69 21.23
CA ALA A 54 5.09 17.59 22.69
C ALA A 54 3.82 16.90 23.22
N THR A 55 2.74 16.86 22.43
CA THR A 55 1.48 16.22 22.80
C THR A 55 1.37 14.74 22.39
N LEU A 56 2.28 14.25 21.54
CA LEU A 56 2.30 12.84 21.15
C LEU A 56 2.58 11.94 22.38
N PRO A 57 1.93 10.76 22.49
CA PRO A 57 2.28 9.79 23.51
C PRO A 57 3.80 9.51 23.50
N PRO A 58 4.48 9.50 24.67
CA PRO A 58 5.94 9.39 24.71
C PRO A 58 6.49 8.17 23.96
N LEU A 59 5.76 7.05 23.97
CA LEU A 59 6.17 5.80 23.33
C LEU A 59 6.23 5.93 21.80
N VAL A 60 5.21 6.50 21.15
CA VAL A 60 5.20 6.63 19.68
C VAL A 60 6.19 7.70 19.21
N ARG A 61 6.33 8.79 19.98
CA ARG A 61 7.33 9.82 19.70
C ARG A 61 8.74 9.24 19.75
N ALA A 62 9.08 8.54 20.83
CA ALA A 62 10.38 7.91 20.99
C ALA A 62 10.65 6.87 19.89
N PHE A 63 9.63 6.10 19.50
CA PHE A 63 9.73 5.20 18.35
C PHE A 63 10.09 5.96 17.07
N ALA A 64 9.37 7.03 16.72
CA ALA A 64 9.62 7.77 15.48
C ALA A 64 11.01 8.43 15.46
N GLU A 65 11.38 9.12 16.54
CA GLU A 65 12.69 9.78 16.68
C GLU A 65 13.85 8.75 16.59
N ARG A 66 13.72 7.60 17.28
CA ARG A 66 14.73 6.53 17.23
C ARG A 66 14.87 5.93 15.83
N ASN A 67 13.77 5.88 15.07
CA ASN A 67 13.74 5.27 13.75
C ASN A 67 14.07 6.24 12.61
N GLY A 68 14.57 7.44 12.95
CA GLY A 68 15.08 8.41 11.98
C GLY A 68 14.06 9.46 11.53
N GLY A 69 12.86 9.45 12.13
CA GLY A 69 11.83 10.45 11.88
C GLY A 69 12.28 11.84 12.30
N ARG A 70 11.93 12.86 11.51
CA ARG A 70 12.28 14.26 11.76
C ARG A 70 11.07 15.17 11.63
N VAL A 71 10.94 16.12 12.54
CA VAL A 71 9.99 17.23 12.39
C VAL A 71 10.40 18.09 11.20
N GLY A 72 9.47 18.42 10.33
CA GLY A 72 9.75 19.16 9.09
C GLY A 72 10.55 18.35 8.07
N ALA A 73 10.44 17.01 8.10
CA ALA A 73 11.01 16.15 7.06
C ALA A 73 10.43 16.46 5.68
N ALA A 74 11.12 15.97 4.64
CA ALA A 74 10.68 16.09 3.24
C ALA A 74 9.23 15.63 3.09
N ARG A 75 8.46 16.28 2.22
CA ARG A 75 7.03 16.01 2.06
C ARG A 75 6.70 14.60 1.59
N VAL A 76 7.64 14.02 0.86
CA VAL A 76 7.49 12.70 0.25
C VAL A 76 8.73 11.84 0.51
N VAL A 77 8.50 10.56 0.79
CA VAL A 77 9.52 9.52 0.79
C VAL A 77 9.12 8.41 -0.18
N VAL A 78 10.11 7.78 -0.82
CA VAL A 78 9.91 6.66 -1.73
C VAL A 78 10.61 5.43 -1.19
N ALA A 79 9.83 4.38 -0.98
CA ALA A 79 10.32 3.07 -0.55
C ALA A 79 10.46 2.12 -1.73
N THR A 80 11.42 1.20 -1.65
CA THR A 80 11.54 0.02 -2.52
C THR A 80 11.40 -1.24 -1.69
N GLN A 81 10.76 -2.26 -2.25
CA GLN A 81 10.39 -3.49 -1.53
C GLN A 81 10.66 -4.74 -2.37
N ILE A 82 11.04 -5.80 -1.67
CA ILE A 82 10.96 -7.18 -2.15
C ILE A 82 9.97 -7.91 -1.24
N ALA A 83 9.00 -8.57 -1.85
CA ALA A 83 7.94 -9.26 -1.12
C ALA A 83 7.46 -10.49 -1.88
N GLU A 84 6.58 -11.24 -1.24
CA GLU A 84 5.85 -12.35 -1.81
C GLU A 84 4.38 -12.24 -1.42
N MET A 85 3.50 -12.70 -2.31
CA MET A 85 2.06 -12.73 -2.06
C MET A 85 1.46 -14.07 -2.45
N ARG A 86 0.28 -14.36 -1.90
CA ARG A 86 -0.62 -15.41 -2.38
C ARG A 86 -2.06 -14.92 -2.30
N LEU A 87 -2.93 -15.44 -3.15
CA LEU A 87 -4.32 -14.99 -3.26
C LEU A 87 -5.31 -15.88 -2.51
N THR A 88 -4.94 -17.15 -2.27
CA THR A 88 -5.73 -18.08 -1.46
C THR A 88 -4.83 -18.81 -0.44
N PRO A 89 -5.40 -19.40 0.62
CA PRO A 89 -4.62 -20.16 1.61
C PRO A 89 -3.86 -21.36 1.03
N GLU A 90 -4.36 -21.99 -0.02
CA GLU A 90 -3.79 -23.18 -0.65
C GLU A 90 -2.73 -22.85 -1.70
N GLN A 91 -2.67 -21.60 -2.14
CA GLN A 91 -1.74 -21.17 -3.18
C GLN A 91 -0.33 -20.95 -2.59
N ASP A 92 0.69 -21.40 -3.33
CA ASP A 92 2.08 -21.02 -3.06
C ASP A 92 2.29 -19.51 -3.22
N PHE A 93 3.20 -18.97 -2.41
CA PHE A 93 3.66 -17.60 -2.55
C PHE A 93 4.36 -17.38 -3.88
N PHE A 94 4.08 -16.24 -4.52
CA PHE A 94 4.81 -15.77 -5.71
C PHE A 94 5.53 -14.46 -5.40
N PRO A 95 6.74 -14.27 -5.93
CA PRO A 95 7.56 -13.09 -5.65
C PRO A 95 7.04 -11.86 -6.39
N LEU A 96 7.25 -10.71 -5.77
CA LEU A 96 6.99 -9.40 -6.34
C LEU A 96 8.04 -8.38 -5.89
N THR A 97 8.17 -7.33 -6.69
CA THR A 97 8.89 -6.10 -6.31
C THR A 97 7.91 -4.94 -6.29
N ALA A 98 8.10 -3.99 -5.39
CA ALA A 98 7.24 -2.82 -5.33
C ALA A 98 8.01 -1.52 -5.07
N THR A 99 7.46 -0.43 -5.56
CA THR A 99 7.82 0.93 -5.17
C THR A 99 6.64 1.55 -4.45
N GLN A 100 6.88 2.27 -3.36
CA GLN A 100 5.83 2.94 -2.63
C GLN A 100 6.18 4.39 -2.38
N MET A 101 5.36 5.30 -2.86
CA MET A 101 5.46 6.72 -2.52
C MET A 101 4.57 6.99 -1.31
N PHE A 102 5.11 7.63 -0.28
CA PHE A 102 4.37 8.06 0.91
C PHE A 102 4.40 9.58 1.05
N GLY A 103 3.28 10.16 1.45
CA GLY A 103 3.25 11.46 2.11
C GLY A 103 3.78 11.35 3.54
N THR A 104 4.51 12.36 4.00
CA THR A 104 4.96 12.45 5.40
C THR A 104 4.15 13.46 6.19
N HIS A 105 3.47 14.41 5.54
CA HIS A 105 2.56 15.36 6.21
C HIS A 105 1.09 15.09 5.93
N THR A 106 0.80 14.21 4.97
CA THR A 106 -0.53 13.72 4.62
C THR A 106 -0.55 12.20 4.70
N PRO A 107 -1.73 11.59 4.92
CA PRO A 107 -1.88 10.15 5.00
C PRO A 107 -1.92 9.49 3.63
N ASP A 108 -1.22 10.07 2.65
CA ASP A 108 -1.30 9.62 1.27
C ASP A 108 -0.23 8.57 0.99
N PHE A 109 -0.59 7.56 0.18
CA PHE A 109 0.39 6.65 -0.38
C PHE A 109 -0.03 6.13 -1.75
N VAL A 110 0.97 5.71 -2.53
CA VAL A 110 0.79 4.94 -3.76
C VAL A 110 1.79 3.79 -3.73
N TRP A 111 1.28 2.59 -3.57
CA TRP A 111 2.01 1.34 -3.68
C TRP A 111 1.83 0.77 -5.07
N HIS A 112 2.94 0.48 -5.73
CA HIS A 112 2.95 -0.04 -7.09
C HIS A 112 3.85 -1.27 -7.16
N ALA A 113 3.23 -2.43 -7.38
CA ALA A 113 3.88 -3.71 -7.42
C ALA A 113 3.86 -4.37 -8.79
N ARG A 114 4.91 -5.15 -9.05
CA ARG A 114 5.06 -5.99 -10.23
C ARG A 114 5.43 -7.40 -9.83
N ALA A 115 4.73 -8.36 -10.39
CA ALA A 115 4.91 -9.78 -10.14
C ALA A 115 4.85 -10.58 -11.45
N THR A 116 5.34 -11.81 -11.41
CA THR A 116 5.12 -12.79 -12.48
C THR A 116 4.46 -14.03 -11.90
N MET A 117 3.18 -14.23 -12.20
CA MET A 117 2.43 -15.42 -11.77
C MET A 117 2.68 -16.60 -12.71
N MET A 118 2.72 -17.81 -12.17
CA MET A 118 2.91 -19.07 -12.92
C MET A 118 4.14 -19.03 -13.86
N GLY A 119 5.18 -18.28 -13.50
CA GLY A 119 6.44 -18.19 -14.25
C GLY A 119 6.38 -17.41 -15.57
N ALA A 120 5.22 -16.89 -16.00
CA ALA A 120 5.11 -16.21 -17.29
C ALA A 120 4.07 -15.08 -17.35
N VAL A 121 3.12 -14.99 -16.41
CA VAL A 121 2.01 -14.04 -16.50
C VAL A 121 2.37 -12.76 -15.73
N PRO A 122 2.64 -11.63 -16.41
CA PRO A 122 2.96 -10.38 -15.74
C PRO A 122 1.71 -9.81 -15.07
N VAL A 123 1.84 -9.47 -13.80
CA VAL A 123 0.80 -8.83 -13.00
C VAL A 123 1.35 -7.52 -12.44
N GLU A 124 0.56 -6.47 -12.56
CA GLU A 124 0.85 -5.16 -12.00
C GLU A 124 -0.30 -4.76 -11.08
N VAL A 125 0.01 -4.29 -9.88
CA VAL A 125 -0.97 -3.91 -8.87
C VAL A 125 -0.67 -2.49 -8.43
N VAL A 126 -1.69 -1.64 -8.42
CA VAL A 126 -1.66 -0.35 -7.73
C VAL A 126 -2.61 -0.43 -6.54
N ASP A 127 -2.12 -0.03 -5.39
CA ASP A 127 -2.90 0.21 -4.19
C ASP A 127 -2.56 1.61 -3.70
N ALA A 128 -3.56 2.46 -3.48
CA ALA A 128 -3.36 3.86 -3.17
C ALA A 128 -4.44 4.39 -2.25
N TYR A 129 -4.05 5.35 -1.43
CA TYR A 129 -4.94 6.25 -0.72
C TYR A 129 -4.42 7.67 -0.95
N VAL A 130 -5.14 8.49 -1.71
CA VAL A 130 -4.68 9.83 -2.10
C VAL A 130 -5.82 10.82 -1.96
N GLY A 131 -5.62 11.88 -1.18
CA GLY A 131 -6.60 12.94 -1.01
C GLY A 131 -7.92 12.45 -0.40
N GLY A 132 -7.86 11.39 0.42
CA GLY A 132 -9.03 10.77 1.04
C GLY A 132 -9.71 9.68 0.22
N HIS A 133 -9.15 9.30 -0.92
CA HIS A 133 -9.73 8.30 -1.82
C HIS A 133 -8.85 7.06 -1.98
N GLY A 134 -9.43 5.90 -1.73
CA GLY A 134 -8.81 4.59 -1.89
C GLY A 134 -8.98 4.02 -3.30
N LEU A 135 -7.95 3.34 -3.78
CA LEU A 135 -7.97 2.58 -5.02
C LEU A 135 -7.11 1.33 -4.87
N LEU A 136 -7.70 0.17 -5.16
CA LEU A 136 -6.97 -1.06 -5.42
C LEU A 136 -7.28 -1.53 -6.83
N GLU A 137 -6.27 -1.66 -7.69
CA GLU A 137 -6.44 -2.21 -9.04
C GLU A 137 -5.29 -3.15 -9.41
N ALA A 138 -5.65 -4.37 -9.81
CA ALA A 138 -4.73 -5.37 -10.34
C ALA A 138 -5.00 -5.61 -11.83
N ARG A 139 -3.94 -5.64 -12.63
CA ARG A 139 -3.98 -5.89 -14.08
C ARG A 139 -3.02 -6.98 -14.50
N ILE A 140 -3.44 -7.80 -15.47
CA ILE A 140 -2.56 -8.67 -16.24
C ILE A 140 -1.99 -7.89 -17.43
N ALA A 141 -0.68 -7.97 -17.63
CA ALA A 141 0.06 -7.29 -18.71
C ALA A 141 -0.29 -5.79 -18.82
N SER A 142 -0.52 -5.15 -17.67
CA SER A 142 -0.92 -3.73 -17.52
C SER A 142 -2.20 -3.32 -18.27
N SER A 143 -2.96 -4.28 -18.80
CA SER A 143 -4.01 -4.02 -19.81
C SER A 143 -5.35 -4.68 -19.53
N ILE A 144 -5.37 -5.80 -18.80
CA ILE A 144 -6.59 -6.55 -18.47
C ILE A 144 -6.83 -6.43 -16.98
N THR A 145 -7.81 -5.65 -16.56
CA THR A 145 -8.21 -5.52 -15.15
C THR A 145 -8.78 -6.83 -14.65
N VAL A 146 -8.21 -7.37 -13.57
CA VAL A 146 -8.66 -8.61 -12.91
C VAL A 146 -9.31 -8.35 -11.56
N ALA A 147 -8.94 -7.26 -10.91
CA ALA A 147 -9.60 -6.75 -9.72
C ALA A 147 -9.54 -5.23 -9.73
N ARG A 148 -10.64 -4.59 -9.35
CA ARG A 148 -10.68 -3.15 -9.10
C ARG A 148 -11.65 -2.88 -7.95
N GLN A 149 -11.21 -2.07 -7.01
CA GLN A 149 -12.01 -1.60 -5.89
C GLN A 149 -11.73 -0.11 -5.69
N ASP A 150 -12.79 0.69 -5.67
CA ASP A 150 -12.79 2.12 -5.40
C ASP A 150 -14.07 2.50 -4.61
N GLY A 151 -14.16 3.77 -4.23
CA GLY A 151 -15.27 4.30 -3.44
C GLY A 151 -15.15 4.01 -1.94
N GLU A 152 -16.23 4.24 -1.18
CA GLU A 152 -16.20 4.29 0.29
C GLU A 152 -15.58 3.05 0.95
N LEU A 153 -15.79 1.86 0.36
CA LEU A 153 -15.20 0.62 0.86
C LEU A 153 -13.67 0.62 0.72
N ALA A 154 -13.15 1.08 -0.43
CA ALA A 154 -11.72 1.24 -0.66
C ALA A 154 -11.15 2.37 0.20
N ASP A 155 -11.84 3.51 0.31
CA ASP A 155 -11.42 4.64 1.15
C ASP A 155 -11.15 4.18 2.58
N ARG A 156 -12.07 3.42 3.18
CA ARG A 156 -11.90 2.87 4.53
C ARG A 156 -10.80 1.80 4.59
N GLY A 157 -10.74 0.90 3.62
CA GLY A 157 -9.77 -0.19 3.58
C GLY A 157 -8.33 0.31 3.47
N GLU A 158 -8.08 1.27 2.59
CA GLU A 158 -6.75 1.82 2.36
C GLU A 158 -6.34 2.87 3.38
N ALA A 159 -7.30 3.57 3.99
CA ALA A 159 -7.03 4.34 5.20
C ALA A 159 -6.55 3.45 6.36
N VAL A 160 -7.16 2.27 6.57
CA VAL A 160 -6.66 1.30 7.56
C VAL A 160 -5.26 0.80 7.20
N ARG A 161 -5.01 0.52 5.92
CA ARG A 161 -3.69 0.11 5.44
C ARG A 161 -2.63 1.17 5.73
N TYR A 162 -2.93 2.44 5.45
CA TYR A 162 -2.05 3.56 5.78
C TYR A 162 -1.66 3.58 7.27
N LEU A 163 -2.64 3.44 8.18
CA LEU A 163 -2.37 3.41 9.62
C LEU A 163 -1.44 2.24 10.01
N ALA A 164 -1.58 1.08 9.37
CA ALA A 164 -0.73 -0.08 9.63
C ALA A 164 0.69 0.04 9.09
N GLU A 165 0.91 0.92 8.11
CA GLU A 165 2.23 1.14 7.51
C GLU A 165 3.02 2.28 8.17
N LEU A 166 2.47 2.98 9.17
CA LEU A 166 3.19 3.98 9.97
C LEU A 166 4.56 3.51 10.50
N PRO A 167 4.78 2.24 10.89
CA PRO A 167 6.10 1.75 11.29
C PRO A 167 7.18 1.85 10.21
N PHE A 168 6.78 1.96 8.93
CA PHE A 168 7.67 2.17 7.79
C PHE A 168 7.86 3.65 7.43
N ASN A 169 7.10 4.56 8.04
CA ASN A 169 7.16 6.00 7.79
C ASN A 169 7.21 6.79 9.12
N PRO A 170 8.37 6.79 9.79
CA PRO A 170 8.52 7.51 11.07
C PRO A 170 8.38 9.03 10.92
N ASP A 171 8.61 9.59 9.73
CA ASP A 171 8.33 11.00 9.46
C ASP A 171 6.83 11.31 9.55
N ALA A 172 5.95 10.44 9.04
CA ALA A 172 4.51 10.63 9.15
C ALA A 172 4.02 10.71 10.60
N ILE A 173 4.59 9.92 11.50
CA ILE A 173 4.23 9.96 12.93
C ILE A 173 4.46 11.35 13.54
N LEU A 174 5.50 12.07 13.09
CA LEU A 174 5.89 13.37 13.65
C LEU A 174 5.28 14.57 12.91
N ASN A 175 4.70 14.37 11.72
CA ASN A 175 4.31 15.45 10.83
C ASN A 175 2.85 15.39 10.34
N ALA A 176 2.22 14.21 10.32
CA ALA A 176 0.84 14.07 9.84
C ALA A 176 -0.19 14.48 10.90
N ALA A 177 -0.64 15.74 10.83
CA ALA A 177 -1.57 16.35 11.79
C ALA A 177 -2.98 15.72 11.84
N MET A 178 -3.31 14.87 10.86
CA MET A 178 -4.60 14.17 10.80
C MET A 178 -4.63 12.87 11.61
N LEU A 179 -3.49 12.45 12.18
CA LEU A 179 -3.40 11.30 13.07
C LEU A 179 -3.79 11.70 14.50
N GLU A 180 -4.78 11.00 15.03
CA GLU A 180 -5.19 11.12 16.43
C GLU A 180 -4.64 9.92 17.23
N TRP A 181 -3.95 10.20 18.33
CA TRP A 181 -3.25 9.19 19.14
C TRP A 181 -3.87 9.05 20.53
N THR A 182 -4.12 7.82 20.96
CA THR A 182 -4.63 7.50 22.31
C THR A 182 -3.82 6.37 22.92
N ALA A 183 -3.23 6.60 24.10
CA ALA A 183 -2.60 5.53 24.87
C ALA A 183 -3.68 4.63 25.49
N ILE A 184 -3.58 3.31 25.25
CA ILE A 184 -4.48 2.30 25.82
C ILE A 184 -3.85 1.76 27.11
N ASP A 185 -2.57 1.40 27.05
CA ASP A 185 -1.76 1.00 28.19
C ASP A 185 -0.26 1.34 27.94
N ALA A 186 0.64 0.78 28.76
CA ALA A 186 2.07 1.05 28.69
C ALA A 186 2.75 0.54 27.39
N THR A 187 2.12 -0.37 26.67
CA THR A 187 2.64 -1.07 25.48
C THR A 187 1.70 -1.00 24.27
N GLN A 188 0.53 -0.37 24.42
CA GLN A 188 -0.49 -0.32 23.39
C GLN A 188 -1.00 1.09 23.16
N LEU A 189 -0.98 1.52 21.90
CA LEU A 189 -1.53 2.80 21.47
C LEU A 189 -2.55 2.56 20.36
N ARG A 190 -3.62 3.33 20.36
CA ARG A 190 -4.53 3.45 19.22
C ARG A 190 -4.16 4.68 18.41
N VAL A 191 -4.07 4.51 17.10
CA VAL A 191 -4.03 5.60 16.12
C VAL A 191 -5.32 5.59 15.32
N SER A 192 -5.88 6.77 15.05
CA SER A 192 -7.09 6.92 14.25
C SER A 192 -7.04 8.14 13.33
N MET A 193 -7.84 8.12 12.29
CA MET A 193 -8.08 9.28 11.43
C MET A 193 -9.50 9.27 10.85
N LYS A 194 -9.98 10.45 10.45
CA LYS A 194 -11.28 10.60 9.79
C LYS A 194 -11.20 10.16 8.33
N VAL A 195 -12.25 9.48 7.87
CA VAL A 195 -12.41 9.03 6.47
C VAL A 195 -13.86 9.25 6.09
N GLY A 196 -14.11 10.19 5.17
CA GLY A 196 -15.46 10.63 4.85
C GLY A 196 -16.21 11.12 6.10
N SER A 197 -17.37 10.51 6.39
CA SER A 197 -18.15 10.76 7.60
C SER A 197 -17.76 9.89 8.80
N GLY A 198 -16.87 8.93 8.61
CA GLY A 198 -16.47 7.94 9.61
C GLY A 198 -15.06 8.15 10.17
N VAL A 199 -14.64 7.18 10.98
CA VAL A 199 -13.30 7.09 11.58
C VAL A 199 -12.78 5.68 11.36
N VAL A 200 -11.52 5.55 10.97
CA VAL A 200 -10.79 4.28 11.01
C VAL A 200 -9.73 4.33 12.09
N ALA A 201 -9.36 3.17 12.63
CA ALA A 201 -8.38 3.07 13.70
C ALA A 201 -7.56 1.77 13.59
N ALA A 202 -6.34 1.84 14.10
CA ALA A 202 -5.46 0.70 14.29
C ALA A 202 -4.89 0.72 15.73
N LEU A 203 -4.72 -0.47 16.31
CA LEU A 203 -4.03 -0.70 17.56
C LEU A 203 -2.58 -1.10 17.25
N LEU A 204 -1.63 -0.35 17.79
CA LEU A 204 -0.20 -0.62 17.69
C LEU A 204 0.27 -1.26 18.99
N ARG A 205 0.95 -2.40 18.90
CA ARG A 205 1.59 -3.06 20.04
C ARG A 205 3.10 -2.90 19.97
N PHE A 206 3.67 -2.49 21.10
CA PHE A 206 5.09 -2.27 21.25
C PHE A 206 5.72 -3.40 22.06
N ASP A 207 6.92 -3.82 21.69
CA ASP A 207 7.73 -4.71 22.51
C ASP A 207 8.43 -3.96 23.65
N ALA A 208 9.21 -4.67 24.46
CA ALA A 208 9.97 -4.09 25.57
C ALA A 208 11.09 -3.13 25.12
N ALA A 209 11.55 -3.23 23.86
CA ALA A 209 12.48 -2.28 23.26
C ALA A 209 11.75 -1.03 22.74
N GLY A 210 10.42 -1.02 22.73
CA GLY A 210 9.58 0.05 22.19
C GLY A 210 9.51 0.02 20.68
N ASP A 211 9.75 -1.11 20.02
CA ASP A 211 9.48 -1.30 18.59
C ASP A 211 8.03 -1.72 18.37
N ILE A 212 7.41 -1.23 17.30
CA ILE A 212 6.06 -1.66 16.90
C ILE A 212 6.20 -3.04 16.25
N VAL A 213 5.69 -4.08 16.91
CA VAL A 213 5.82 -5.47 16.46
C VAL A 213 4.52 -6.04 15.90
N GLU A 214 3.39 -5.42 16.23
CA GLU A 214 2.08 -5.79 15.70
C GLU A 214 1.22 -4.56 15.50
N VAL A 215 0.46 -4.57 14.39
CA VAL A 215 -0.62 -3.63 14.12
C VAL A 215 -1.90 -4.41 13.89
N GLU A 216 -2.99 -3.99 14.52
CA GLU A 216 -4.28 -4.67 14.46
C GLU A 216 -5.38 -3.66 14.12
N ALA A 217 -6.27 -4.02 13.19
CA ALA A 217 -7.44 -3.21 12.85
C ALA A 217 -8.65 -4.08 12.50
N GLN A 218 -9.82 -3.44 12.47
CA GLN A 218 -10.99 -3.97 11.76
C GLN A 218 -10.95 -3.38 10.35
N ARG A 219 -10.77 -4.25 9.35
CA ARG A 219 -10.72 -3.85 7.95
C ARG A 219 -11.93 -4.43 7.22
N PRO A 220 -12.66 -3.62 6.43
CA PRO A 220 -13.78 -4.14 5.68
C PRO A 220 -13.29 -5.04 4.55
N ARG A 221 -13.98 -6.17 4.35
CA ARG A 221 -13.76 -7.10 3.25
C ARG A 221 -15.09 -7.52 2.63
N LEU A 222 -15.04 -7.87 1.34
CA LEU A 222 -16.19 -8.43 0.63
C LEU A 222 -16.18 -9.95 0.74
N VAL A 223 -17.25 -10.54 1.28
CA VAL A 223 -17.46 -11.99 1.35
C VAL A 223 -18.83 -12.27 0.75
N ASP A 224 -18.87 -13.01 -0.35
CA ASP A 224 -20.11 -13.38 -1.07
C ASP A 224 -21.03 -12.17 -1.35
N GLY A 225 -20.43 -11.05 -1.76
CA GLY A 225 -21.15 -9.81 -2.06
C GLY A 225 -21.59 -8.98 -0.84
N THR A 226 -21.28 -9.44 0.37
CA THR A 226 -21.57 -8.73 1.62
C THR A 226 -20.30 -8.14 2.21
N VAL A 227 -20.38 -6.88 2.68
CA VAL A 227 -19.27 -6.24 3.40
C VAL A 227 -19.28 -6.72 4.85
N VAL A 228 -18.17 -7.30 5.29
CA VAL A 228 -17.94 -7.70 6.68
C VAL A 228 -16.69 -7.03 7.21
N GLU A 229 -16.75 -6.54 8.45
CA GLU A 229 -15.56 -6.11 9.18
C GLU A 229 -14.81 -7.36 9.63
N SER A 230 -13.51 -7.42 9.39
CA SER A 230 -12.69 -8.57 9.77
C SER A 230 -11.38 -8.13 10.36
N ARG A 231 -10.91 -8.91 11.33
CA ARG A 231 -9.66 -8.66 12.01
C ARG A 231 -8.50 -8.79 11.01
N TRP A 232 -7.73 -7.72 10.92
CA TRP A 232 -6.63 -7.58 9.98
C TRP A 232 -5.38 -7.19 10.74
N VAL A 233 -4.30 -7.92 10.52
CA VAL A 233 -3.09 -7.87 11.36
C VAL A 233 -1.86 -7.70 10.48
N GLY A 234 -0.99 -6.77 10.89
CA GLY A 234 0.38 -6.65 10.43
C GLY A 234 1.35 -7.11 11.52
N ARG A 235 2.33 -7.94 11.17
CA ARG A 235 3.42 -8.36 12.07
C ARG A 235 4.73 -7.82 11.55
N LEU A 236 5.57 -7.29 12.44
CA LEU A 236 6.78 -6.57 12.08
C LEU A 236 7.95 -7.04 12.93
N SER A 237 9.10 -7.24 12.30
CA SER A 237 10.29 -7.69 13.02
C SER A 237 11.60 -7.32 12.33
N GLY A 238 12.71 -7.60 13.01
CA GLY A 238 14.06 -7.50 12.45
C GLY A 238 14.47 -6.08 12.10
N TYR A 239 14.07 -5.08 12.89
CA TYR A 239 14.37 -3.67 12.61
C TYR A 239 15.88 -3.41 12.37
N ALA A 240 16.21 -2.81 11.24
CA ALA A 240 17.58 -2.50 10.86
C ALA A 240 17.67 -1.16 10.11
N ALA A 241 18.90 -0.67 9.95
CA ALA A 241 19.15 0.58 9.23
C ALA A 241 18.95 0.42 7.72
N VAL A 242 18.20 1.35 7.13
CA VAL A 242 17.98 1.50 5.69
C VAL A 242 18.17 2.98 5.35
N GLY A 243 19.35 3.33 4.84
CA GLY A 243 19.73 4.72 4.63
C GLY A 243 19.78 5.50 5.95
N ALA A 244 19.00 6.58 6.04
CA ALA A 244 18.91 7.42 7.24
C ALA A 244 17.89 6.92 8.28
N TYR A 245 17.12 5.88 7.95
CA TYR A 245 16.03 5.36 8.77
C TYR A 245 16.38 4.02 9.39
N ARG A 246 15.66 3.65 10.45
CA ARG A 246 15.61 2.28 10.97
C ARG A 246 14.20 1.75 10.80
N LEU A 247 14.04 0.67 10.04
CA LEU A 247 12.73 0.18 9.60
C LEU A 247 12.61 -1.32 9.87
N PRO A 248 11.38 -1.87 10.00
CA PRO A 248 11.18 -3.31 9.99
C PRO A 248 11.74 -3.92 8.69
N MET A 249 12.54 -4.98 8.80
CA MET A 249 13.08 -5.68 7.63
C MET A 249 12.23 -6.86 7.22
N GLN A 250 11.30 -7.27 8.08
CA GLN A 250 10.34 -8.33 7.84
C GLN A 250 8.97 -7.83 8.28
N GLY A 251 8.02 -7.94 7.37
CA GLY A 251 6.61 -7.69 7.61
C GLY A 251 5.76 -8.85 7.08
N GLU A 252 4.66 -9.12 7.77
CA GLU A 252 3.60 -10.00 7.29
C GLU A 252 2.27 -9.26 7.40
N VAL A 253 1.36 -9.53 6.48
CA VAL A 253 -0.01 -9.04 6.53
C VAL A 253 -0.97 -10.21 6.38
N LEU A 254 -1.94 -10.27 7.28
CA LEU A 254 -2.85 -11.40 7.37
C LEU A 254 -4.27 -11.00 7.76
N TRP A 255 -5.20 -11.84 7.33
CA TRP A 255 -6.55 -11.90 7.88
C TRP A 255 -6.59 -12.92 9.02
N ASP A 256 -7.11 -12.51 10.17
CA ASP A 256 -7.38 -13.42 11.29
C ASP A 256 -8.86 -13.79 11.24
N LEU A 257 -9.14 -14.97 10.68
CA LEU A 257 -10.48 -15.43 10.34
C LEU A 257 -10.91 -16.59 11.26
N PRO A 258 -12.22 -16.86 11.38
CA PRO A 258 -12.71 -18.02 12.14
C PRO A 258 -12.09 -19.36 11.70
N GLU A 259 -11.74 -19.49 10.43
CA GLU A 259 -11.13 -20.69 9.84
C GLU A 259 -9.62 -20.78 10.09
N GLY A 260 -8.99 -19.70 10.57
CA GLY A 260 -7.57 -19.59 10.85
C GLY A 260 -6.92 -18.36 10.22
N GLU A 261 -5.63 -18.19 10.50
CA GLU A 261 -4.85 -17.09 9.95
C GLU A 261 -4.55 -17.28 8.47
N PHE A 262 -4.80 -16.25 7.68
CA PHE A 262 -4.45 -16.19 6.27
C PHE A 262 -3.44 -15.07 6.01
N VAL A 263 -2.15 -15.40 6.11
CA VAL A 263 -1.05 -14.53 5.65
C VAL A 263 -1.06 -14.47 4.13
N TYR A 264 -1.25 -13.29 3.55
CA TYR A 264 -1.36 -13.11 2.10
C TYR A 264 -0.25 -12.24 1.51
N TRP A 265 0.49 -11.52 2.35
CA TRP A 265 1.67 -10.75 1.97
C TRP A 265 2.76 -10.94 3.01
N ARG A 266 4.01 -11.07 2.56
CA ARG A 266 5.20 -10.98 3.41
C ARG A 266 6.35 -10.35 2.66
N GLY A 267 7.18 -9.55 3.31
CA GLY A 267 8.27 -8.86 2.63
C GLY A 267 9.02 -7.87 3.51
N GLY A 268 9.87 -7.07 2.87
CA GLY A 268 10.68 -6.08 3.56
C GLY A 268 11.08 -4.92 2.67
N MET A 269 11.46 -3.82 3.31
CA MET A 269 12.00 -2.64 2.62
C MET A 269 13.46 -2.91 2.21
N THR A 270 13.80 -2.57 0.98
CA THR A 270 15.18 -2.55 0.47
C THR A 270 15.76 -1.13 0.41
N GLY A 271 14.91 -0.11 0.51
CA GLY A 271 15.31 1.29 0.48
C GLY A 271 14.17 2.20 0.92
N LEU A 272 14.52 3.34 1.51
CA LEU A 272 13.63 4.46 1.79
C LEU A 272 14.41 5.76 1.56
N VAL A 273 13.96 6.59 0.62
CA VAL A 273 14.65 7.82 0.25
C VAL A 273 13.70 9.01 0.30
N PRO A 274 14.08 10.12 0.94
CA PRO A 274 13.36 11.39 0.83
C PRO A 274 13.43 11.93 -0.60
N VAL A 275 12.32 12.47 -1.10
CA VAL A 275 12.29 13.25 -2.34
C VAL A 275 12.59 14.70 -1.97
N ALA A 276 13.56 15.31 -2.65
CA ALA A 276 13.86 16.72 -2.42
C ALA A 276 12.68 17.60 -2.91
N ASP A 277 12.30 18.59 -2.10
CA ASP A 277 11.30 19.59 -2.43
C ASP A 277 11.79 20.56 -3.53
#